data_AF-R4X6X1-F1
#
_entry.id   AF-R4X6X1-F1
#
_cell.length_a   1.000
_cell.length_b   1.000
_cell.length_c   1.000
_cell.angle_alpha   90.00
_cell.angle_beta   90.00
_cell.angle_gamma   90.00
#
_symmetry.space_group_name_H-M   'P 1'
#
loop_
_entity.id
_entity.type
_entity.pdbx_description
1 polymer ?
#
loop_
_entity_poly.entity_id
_entity_poly.type
_entity_poly.pdbx_seq_one_letter_code
_entity_poly.pdbx_strand_id
1 'polypeptide(L)'
;MSHDHKLVMPSDDQVSSDEKQGEPDLPSYDASISVPSSEPSDRFINRSYKDNPDRKVASAQSYSSQEVGPSRETSSRPRSHGLFHTWGSKTDARASLQALYVDIITQPAITTADVFSTILETCKKGDISLDAITTLWDGHRPIFWMIVNARRMPGTIDLFLDQDNKHTKPTAKDIKEGKAACLVNDSLVLHRKLSVLESQMPISRVLETRANDTIEIIKTEPPVLGFIANVTFQDFATRYRTNRDIAISFPARHREWNLRLGLSSLDPLMHRDVMRDRAVKIAELILIQGETLPCDAQVRLRHPSHAIESDWLSLGQLRVVTEAMRGIVQARGTPLVAFCGPSKLSAISDWRALEFGEEDFLDASGSLTLQLQVVATKPRQAADADCSIQ
;
A
#
# COMPACT_ATOMS: atom_id res chain seq x y z
N MET A 1 69.43 -20.55 -7.65
CA MET A 1 69.89 -21.95 -7.78
C MET A 1 69.54 -22.67 -6.49
N SER A 2 68.81 -23.79 -6.61
CA SER A 2 68.51 -24.85 -5.63
C SER A 2 67.81 -24.45 -4.32
N HIS A 3 66.50 -24.64 -4.22
CA HIS A 3 65.77 -25.88 -3.82
C HIS A 3 65.90 -26.20 -2.33
N ASP A 4 64.79 -26.10 -1.59
CA ASP A 4 64.25 -27.25 -0.86
C ASP A 4 62.77 -27.03 -0.49
N HIS A 5 61.93 -27.85 -1.12
CA HIS A 5 60.55 -28.10 -0.73
C HIS A 5 60.55 -29.25 0.27
N LYS A 6 59.91 -29.08 1.44
CA LYS A 6 59.61 -30.21 2.33
C LYS A 6 58.11 -30.46 2.33
N LEU A 7 57.74 -31.54 1.63
CA LEU A 7 56.46 -32.22 1.74
C LEU A 7 56.31 -32.81 3.15
N VAL A 8 55.12 -32.65 3.74
CA VAL A 8 54.59 -33.56 4.76
C VAL A 8 53.17 -33.91 4.32
N MET A 9 52.98 -35.20 4.02
CA MET A 9 51.72 -35.86 3.68
C MET A 9 51.20 -36.61 4.92
N PRO A 10 49.93 -37.04 4.92
CA PRO A 10 49.10 -37.22 6.11
C PRO A 10 49.26 -38.61 6.73
N SER A 11 48.80 -38.74 7.97
CA SER A 11 48.59 -40.04 8.61
C SER A 11 47.10 -40.23 8.86
N ASP A 12 46.57 -41.23 8.17
CA ASP A 12 45.31 -41.90 8.48
C ASP A 12 45.42 -42.56 9.86
N ASP A 13 44.39 -42.44 10.67
CA ASP A 13 44.01 -43.50 11.60
C ASP A 13 42.49 -43.59 11.68
N GLN A 14 42.02 -44.78 11.28
CA GLN A 14 40.67 -45.26 11.44
C GLN A 14 40.42 -45.62 12.91
N VAL A 15 39.28 -45.21 13.44
CA VAL A 15 38.57 -46.01 14.47
C VAL A 15 37.09 -46.02 14.12
N SER A 16 36.61 -47.21 13.78
CA SER A 16 35.20 -47.57 13.72
C SER A 16 34.65 -47.77 15.13
N SER A 17 33.41 -47.34 15.35
CA SER A 17 32.48 -48.14 16.15
C SER A 17 31.05 -47.70 15.87
N ASP A 18 30.26 -48.69 15.41
CA ASP A 18 28.82 -48.78 15.48
C ASP A 18 28.27 -48.22 16.80
N GLU A 19 27.17 -47.46 16.75
CA GLU A 19 26.04 -47.70 17.65
C GLU A 19 24.74 -47.01 17.17
N LYS A 20 23.76 -47.86 16.85
CA LYS A 20 22.32 -47.78 17.17
C LYS A 20 21.52 -46.50 16.84
N GLN A 21 20.65 -46.68 15.83
CA GLN A 21 19.19 -46.60 15.94
C GLN A 21 18.62 -45.80 17.14
N GLY A 22 17.98 -44.68 16.81
CA GLY A 22 17.12 -43.90 17.69
C GLY A 22 16.33 -42.91 16.85
N GLU A 23 15.33 -43.41 16.14
CA GLU A 23 14.28 -42.64 15.47
C GLU A 23 13.45 -41.92 16.56
N PRO A 24 13.40 -40.58 16.61
CA PRO A 24 12.49 -39.91 17.52
C PRO A 24 11.09 -39.89 16.88
N ASP A 25 10.18 -40.63 17.51
CA ASP A 25 8.74 -40.60 17.24
C ASP A 25 8.23 -39.17 17.10
N LEU A 26 7.68 -38.87 15.92
CA LEU A 26 6.91 -37.66 15.68
C LEU A 26 5.60 -37.75 16.48
N PRO A 27 5.24 -36.75 17.30
CA PRO A 27 3.90 -36.71 17.88
C PRO A 27 2.87 -36.46 16.78
N SER A 28 2.09 -37.50 16.48
CA SER A 28 0.84 -37.40 15.73
C SER A 28 -0.17 -36.57 16.53
N TYR A 29 -0.49 -35.38 16.03
CA TYR A 29 -1.67 -34.62 16.47
C TYR A 29 -2.68 -34.59 15.35
N ASP A 30 -3.56 -35.58 15.37
CA ASP A 30 -4.88 -35.50 14.75
C ASP A 30 -5.81 -34.84 15.78
N ALA A 31 -6.10 -33.55 15.59
CA ALA A 31 -7.12 -32.84 16.33
C ALA A 31 -7.79 -31.83 15.40
N SER A 32 -8.86 -32.31 14.78
CA SER A 32 -9.91 -31.51 14.16
C SER A 32 -10.48 -30.55 15.20
N ILE A 33 -10.02 -29.29 15.18
CA ILE A 33 -10.65 -28.18 15.88
C ILE A 33 -11.27 -27.28 14.82
N SER A 34 -12.59 -27.32 14.77
CA SER A 34 -13.43 -26.42 13.99
C SER A 34 -13.12 -24.98 14.40
N VAL A 35 -12.50 -24.22 13.50
CA VAL A 35 -12.36 -22.77 13.67
C VAL A 35 -13.72 -22.14 13.36
N PRO A 36 -14.38 -21.44 14.29
CA PRO A 36 -15.55 -20.65 13.95
C PRO A 36 -15.10 -19.54 13.00
N SER A 37 -15.73 -19.48 11.83
CA SER A 37 -15.61 -18.38 10.89
C SER A 37 -16.01 -17.09 11.59
N SER A 38 -15.02 -16.36 12.12
CA SER A 38 -15.22 -15.01 12.63
C SER A 38 -15.36 -14.07 11.43
N GLU A 39 -16.60 -13.89 11.00
CA GLU A 39 -17.04 -12.79 10.16
C GLU A 39 -16.50 -11.46 10.73
N PRO A 40 -15.92 -10.58 9.90
CA PRO A 40 -15.68 -9.22 10.34
C PRO A 40 -17.03 -8.55 10.58
N SER A 41 -17.24 -8.17 11.84
CA SER A 41 -18.38 -7.38 12.32
C SER A 41 -18.57 -6.13 11.44
N ASP A 42 -19.62 -6.14 10.61
CA ASP A 42 -20.11 -5.02 9.79
C ASP A 42 -20.71 -3.91 10.69
N ARG A 43 -19.92 -3.40 11.63
CA ARG A 43 -20.33 -2.40 12.62
C ARG A 43 -19.75 -1.03 12.31
N PHE A 44 -19.95 -0.47 11.12
CA PHE A 44 -19.68 0.97 10.93
C PHE A 44 -20.46 1.68 9.81
N ILE A 45 -21.72 1.32 9.52
CA ILE A 45 -22.65 2.31 8.93
C ILE A 45 -24.06 2.09 9.49
N ASN A 46 -24.30 2.59 10.71
CA ASN A 46 -25.64 2.78 11.20
C ASN A 46 -25.75 4.21 11.73
N ARG A 47 -26.22 5.12 10.88
CA ARG A 47 -26.70 6.44 11.28
C ARG A 47 -28.06 6.70 10.66
N SER A 48 -29.08 6.30 11.41
CA SER A 48 -30.20 7.13 11.87
C SER A 48 -30.55 8.32 10.96
N TYR A 49 -31.44 8.08 9.99
CA TYR A 49 -32.26 9.15 9.43
C TYR A 49 -33.20 9.65 10.53
N LYS A 50 -32.99 10.90 10.97
CA LYS A 50 -34.02 11.64 11.69
C LYS A 50 -34.96 12.25 10.66
N ASP A 51 -36.22 11.86 10.78
CA ASP A 51 -37.37 12.47 10.16
C ASP A 51 -37.33 14.00 10.27
N ASN A 52 -37.66 14.65 9.16
CA ASN A 52 -38.40 15.91 9.24
C ASN A 52 -39.43 15.93 8.10
N PRO A 53 -40.74 15.95 8.40
CA PRO A 53 -41.80 16.03 7.42
C PRO A 53 -42.05 17.50 7.07
N ASP A 54 -42.15 17.83 5.78
CA ASP A 54 -43.03 18.87 5.25
C ASP A 54 -42.63 19.25 3.81
N ARG A 55 -43.36 18.72 2.82
CA ARG A 55 -44.17 19.52 1.88
C ARG A 55 -44.60 18.74 0.65
N LYS A 56 -45.93 18.57 0.60
CA LYS A 56 -46.82 18.70 -0.56
C LYS A 56 -46.62 17.74 -1.74
N VAL A 57 -47.29 16.61 -1.57
CA VAL A 57 -48.01 15.88 -2.62
C VAL A 57 -48.87 16.84 -3.46
N ALA A 58 -48.73 16.79 -4.78
CA ALA A 58 -49.75 17.21 -5.72
C ALA A 58 -50.20 15.99 -6.53
N SER A 59 -51.49 15.73 -6.41
CA SER A 59 -52.21 14.56 -6.92
C SER A 59 -52.46 14.60 -8.42
N ALA A 60 -52.49 13.38 -8.97
CA ALA A 60 -53.28 12.88 -10.10
C ALA A 60 -54.21 13.85 -10.86
N GLN A 61 -54.11 13.80 -12.20
CA GLN A 61 -55.27 13.84 -13.08
C GLN A 61 -55.20 12.71 -14.10
N SER A 62 -56.33 12.04 -14.24
CA SER A 62 -56.59 10.87 -15.07
C SER A 62 -57.39 11.24 -16.32
N TYR A 63 -57.38 10.30 -17.28
CA TYR A 63 -58.32 10.07 -18.39
C TYR A 63 -58.32 11.01 -19.61
N SER A 64 -57.92 10.44 -20.75
CA SER A 64 -58.78 10.44 -21.95
C SER A 64 -58.45 9.23 -22.83
N SER A 65 -59.43 8.36 -22.99
CA SER A 65 -59.46 7.25 -23.93
C SER A 65 -59.68 7.76 -25.36
N GLN A 66 -59.06 7.11 -26.35
CA GLN A 66 -59.62 7.06 -27.70
C GLN A 66 -59.18 5.76 -28.39
N GLU A 67 -60.19 4.95 -28.73
CA GLU A 67 -60.10 3.71 -29.51
C GLU A 67 -60.25 3.97 -31.02
N VAL A 68 -59.98 2.90 -31.79
CA VAL A 68 -60.28 2.61 -33.21
C VAL A 68 -59.18 3.06 -34.19
N GLY A 69 -58.56 2.21 -35.02
CA GLY A 69 -58.81 0.84 -35.48
C GLY A 69 -57.68 0.34 -36.41
N PRO A 70 -57.82 -0.82 -37.10
CA PRO A 70 -56.71 -1.74 -37.35
C PRO A 70 -56.16 -1.74 -38.79
N SER A 71 -54.91 -2.20 -38.98
CA SER A 71 -54.44 -2.79 -40.25
C SER A 71 -53.15 -3.63 -40.11
N ARG A 72 -53.31 -4.93 -40.42
CA ARG A 72 -52.42 -5.87 -41.14
C ARG A 72 -50.93 -6.03 -40.77
N GLU A 73 -50.66 -7.25 -40.29
CA GLU A 73 -49.60 -8.21 -40.63
C GLU A 73 -48.37 -7.73 -41.42
N THR A 74 -47.18 -7.98 -40.87
CA THR A 74 -46.15 -8.79 -41.55
C THR A 74 -45.09 -9.26 -40.55
N SER A 75 -44.72 -10.53 -40.69
CA SER A 75 -43.70 -11.24 -39.93
C SER A 75 -42.31 -10.58 -40.02
N SER A 76 -41.58 -10.53 -38.90
CA SER A 76 -40.17 -10.92 -38.89
C SER A 76 -39.67 -11.24 -37.47
N ARG A 77 -38.86 -12.30 -37.42
CA ARG A 77 -38.10 -12.92 -36.33
C ARG A 77 -37.64 -11.97 -35.19
N PRO A 78 -37.58 -12.44 -33.93
CA PRO A 78 -36.90 -11.73 -32.86
C PRO A 78 -35.38 -11.88 -33.05
N ARG A 79 -34.73 -10.82 -33.54
CA ARG A 79 -33.28 -10.63 -33.38
C ARG A 79 -33.05 -9.85 -32.10
N SER A 80 -32.54 -10.52 -31.09
CA SER A 80 -31.99 -9.94 -29.87
C SER A 80 -30.69 -9.18 -30.19
N HIS A 81 -30.78 -7.93 -30.65
CA HIS A 81 -29.61 -7.04 -30.79
C HIS A 81 -30.00 -5.57 -30.62
N GLY A 82 -29.40 -4.90 -29.63
CA GLY A 82 -29.10 -3.45 -29.68
C GLY A 82 -30.08 -2.49 -29.01
N LEU A 83 -30.24 -2.56 -27.68
CA LEU A 83 -31.02 -1.60 -26.89
C LEU A 83 -30.35 -0.21 -26.67
N PHE A 84 -29.26 0.11 -27.41
CA PHE A 84 -28.46 1.32 -27.17
C PHE A 84 -28.23 2.23 -28.40
N HIS A 85 -28.90 2.00 -29.53
CA HIS A 85 -28.63 2.77 -30.76
C HIS A 85 -29.36 4.11 -30.89
N THR A 86 -30.13 4.54 -29.90
CA THR A 86 -30.78 5.86 -29.88
C THR A 86 -30.60 6.53 -28.54
N TRP A 87 -29.36 6.66 -28.09
CA TRP A 87 -29.09 7.65 -27.05
C TRP A 87 -29.27 9.02 -27.67
N GLY A 88 -30.10 9.83 -27.01
CA GLY A 88 -30.32 11.23 -27.35
C GLY A 88 -29.04 12.04 -27.29
N SER A 89 -29.19 13.36 -27.23
CA SER A 89 -28.06 14.30 -27.16
C SER A 89 -26.93 13.82 -26.21
N LYS A 90 -25.66 14.15 -26.49
CA LYS A 90 -24.52 13.77 -25.63
C LYS A 90 -24.75 14.12 -24.14
N THR A 91 -25.56 15.13 -23.86
CA THR A 91 -26.02 15.53 -22.53
C THR A 91 -26.89 14.48 -21.83
N ASP A 92 -27.82 13.83 -22.53
CA ASP A 92 -28.70 12.79 -21.97
C ASP A 92 -27.91 11.51 -21.66
N ALA A 93 -26.98 11.17 -22.55
CA ALA A 93 -26.02 10.09 -22.35
C ALA A 93 -25.16 10.32 -21.10
N ARG A 94 -24.66 11.55 -20.91
CA ARG A 94 -23.85 11.91 -19.74
C ARG A 94 -24.62 11.76 -18.43
N ALA A 95 -25.85 12.27 -18.38
CA ALA A 95 -26.70 12.17 -17.19
C ALA A 95 -27.02 10.71 -16.83
N SER A 96 -27.34 9.90 -17.84
CA SER A 96 -27.64 8.47 -17.66
C SER A 96 -26.43 7.68 -17.16
N LEU A 97 -25.25 7.91 -17.77
CA LEU A 97 -24.01 7.29 -17.34
C LEU A 97 -23.62 7.72 -15.92
N GLN A 98 -23.79 9.00 -15.58
CA GLN A 98 -23.52 9.49 -14.23
C GLN A 98 -24.42 8.82 -13.19
N ALA A 99 -25.72 8.65 -13.47
CA ALA A 99 -26.64 7.95 -12.56
C ALA A 99 -26.20 6.50 -12.33
N LEU A 100 -25.93 5.75 -13.41
CA LEU A 100 -25.43 4.37 -13.31
C LEU A 100 -24.12 4.28 -12.53
N TYR A 101 -23.24 5.26 -12.74
CA TYR A 101 -21.96 5.32 -12.08
C TYR A 101 -22.10 5.58 -10.57
N VAL A 102 -23.07 6.41 -10.16
CA VAL A 102 -23.41 6.60 -8.73
C VAL A 102 -24.04 5.35 -8.13
N ASP A 103 -24.92 4.66 -8.85
CA ASP A 103 -25.54 3.41 -8.39
C ASP A 103 -24.46 2.32 -8.11
N ILE A 104 -23.46 2.22 -8.98
CA ILE A 104 -22.30 1.32 -8.79
C ILE A 104 -21.58 1.57 -7.45
N ILE A 105 -21.40 2.84 -7.09
CA ILE A 105 -20.66 3.24 -5.89
C ILE A 105 -21.51 3.08 -4.63
N THR A 106 -22.80 3.37 -4.71
CA THR A 106 -23.72 3.40 -3.57
C THR A 106 -24.34 2.04 -3.27
N GLN A 107 -24.55 1.21 -4.29
CA GLN A 107 -25.17 -0.11 -4.21
C GLN A 107 -24.30 -1.15 -4.93
N PRO A 108 -23.06 -1.37 -4.47
CA PRO A 108 -22.16 -2.31 -5.12
C PRO A 108 -22.69 -3.74 -5.02
N ALA A 109 -22.68 -4.44 -6.15
CA ALA A 109 -23.07 -5.84 -6.28
C ALA A 109 -22.00 -6.60 -7.08
N ILE A 110 -22.04 -7.93 -7.03
CA ILE A 110 -21.06 -8.77 -7.72
C ILE A 110 -21.06 -8.51 -9.23
N THR A 111 -22.20 -8.13 -9.81
CA THR A 111 -22.38 -7.78 -11.24
C THR A 111 -21.93 -6.37 -11.60
N THR A 112 -21.46 -5.57 -10.64
CA THR A 112 -21.05 -4.19 -10.85
C THR A 112 -19.92 -4.05 -11.87
N ALA A 113 -19.03 -5.05 -11.98
CA ALA A 113 -17.94 -5.06 -12.95
C ALA A 113 -18.45 -5.00 -14.41
N ASP A 114 -19.51 -5.73 -14.74
CA ASP A 114 -20.09 -5.77 -16.09
C ASP A 114 -20.74 -4.43 -16.46
N VAL A 115 -21.46 -3.84 -15.50
CA VAL A 115 -22.08 -2.51 -15.66
C VAL A 115 -20.99 -1.45 -15.83
N PHE A 116 -19.94 -1.52 -15.02
CA PHE A 116 -18.80 -0.61 -15.11
C PHE A 116 -18.09 -0.73 -16.46
N SER A 117 -17.84 -1.95 -16.95
CA SER A 117 -17.29 -2.19 -18.29
C SER A 117 -18.16 -1.55 -19.37
N THR A 118 -19.48 -1.67 -19.26
CA THR A 118 -20.44 -1.04 -20.19
C THR A 118 -20.34 0.49 -20.15
N ILE A 119 -20.15 1.09 -18.97
CA ILE A 119 -19.93 2.53 -18.85
C ILE A 119 -18.63 2.94 -19.56
N LEU A 120 -17.53 2.23 -19.31
CA LEU A 120 -16.24 2.51 -19.93
C LEU A 120 -16.30 2.42 -21.46
N GLU A 121 -16.94 1.37 -21.99
CA GLU A 121 -17.16 1.21 -23.42
C GLU A 121 -18.00 2.34 -24.01
N THR A 122 -19.07 2.73 -23.32
CA THR A 122 -19.96 3.79 -23.80
C THR A 122 -19.27 5.15 -23.76
N CYS A 123 -18.48 5.43 -22.73
CA CYS A 123 -17.61 6.62 -22.66
C CYS A 123 -16.64 6.67 -23.84
N LYS A 124 -15.99 5.54 -24.14
CA LYS A 124 -15.06 5.41 -25.26
C LYS A 124 -15.74 5.62 -26.61
N LYS A 125 -16.90 4.98 -26.84
CA LYS A 125 -17.67 5.10 -28.10
C LYS A 125 -18.29 6.50 -28.28
N GLY A 126 -18.71 7.12 -27.19
CA GLY A 126 -19.38 8.42 -27.17
C GLY A 126 -18.46 9.65 -27.14
N ASP A 127 -17.13 9.46 -27.06
CA ASP A 127 -16.16 10.55 -26.86
C ASP A 127 -16.49 11.36 -25.58
N ILE A 128 -16.91 10.65 -24.52
CA ILE A 128 -17.27 11.21 -23.22
C ILE A 128 -16.17 10.84 -22.24
N SER A 129 -15.49 11.84 -21.68
CA SER A 129 -14.53 11.62 -20.59
C SER A 129 -15.22 10.99 -19.38
N LEU A 130 -14.62 9.96 -18.80
CA LEU A 130 -15.07 9.38 -17.54
C LEU A 130 -15.10 10.45 -16.43
N ASP A 131 -14.11 11.35 -16.42
CA ASP A 131 -14.06 12.47 -15.47
C ASP A 131 -15.29 13.40 -15.57
N ALA A 132 -15.91 13.46 -16.76
CA ALA A 132 -17.11 14.27 -16.98
C ALA A 132 -18.37 13.65 -16.34
N ILE A 133 -18.40 12.33 -16.14
CA ILE A 133 -19.52 11.64 -15.49
C ILE A 133 -19.22 11.26 -14.04
N THR A 134 -17.96 11.30 -13.62
CA THR A 134 -17.63 11.11 -12.20
C THR A 134 -17.99 12.34 -11.39
N THR A 135 -18.66 12.11 -10.28
CA THR A 135 -18.85 13.10 -9.21
C THR A 135 -18.21 12.58 -7.93
N LEU A 136 -17.83 13.50 -7.04
CA LEU A 136 -17.37 13.12 -5.72
C LEU A 136 -18.55 12.52 -4.96
N TRP A 137 -18.34 11.36 -4.34
CA TRP A 137 -19.30 10.74 -3.44
C TRP A 137 -18.69 10.76 -2.04
N ASP A 138 -19.40 11.36 -1.08
CA ASP A 138 -18.92 11.57 0.30
C ASP A 138 -17.51 12.20 0.34
N GLY A 139 -17.27 13.19 -0.54
CA GLY A 139 -16.01 13.92 -0.63
C GLY A 139 -14.87 13.17 -1.35
N HIS A 140 -15.07 11.91 -1.73
CA HIS A 140 -14.05 11.05 -2.32
C HIS A 140 -14.30 10.76 -3.80
N ARG A 141 -13.23 10.48 -4.54
CA ARG A 141 -13.36 10.01 -5.93
C ARG A 141 -13.82 8.56 -5.97
N PRO A 142 -14.54 8.16 -7.01
CA PRO A 142 -15.11 6.81 -7.10
C PRO A 142 -14.14 5.64 -6.88
N ILE A 143 -12.92 5.74 -7.41
CA ILE A 143 -11.87 4.73 -7.19
C ILE A 143 -11.65 4.45 -5.70
N PHE A 144 -11.83 5.44 -4.82
CA PHE A 144 -11.75 5.24 -3.37
C PHE A 144 -12.73 4.17 -2.90
N TRP A 145 -14.00 4.35 -3.25
CA TRP A 145 -15.08 3.45 -2.87
C TRP A 145 -14.97 2.11 -3.57
N MET A 146 -14.46 2.07 -4.79
CA MET A 146 -14.15 0.80 -5.46
C MET A 146 -13.14 -0.03 -4.65
N ILE A 147 -12.17 0.63 -4.00
CA ILE A 147 -11.12 -0.05 -3.22
C ILE A 147 -11.67 -0.51 -1.87
N VAL A 148 -12.39 0.40 -1.20
CA VAL A 148 -13.02 0.11 0.09
C VAL A 148 -14.03 -1.03 -0.05
N ASN A 149 -14.84 -1.01 -1.12
CA ASN A 149 -15.87 -2.01 -1.40
C ASN A 149 -15.39 -3.15 -2.30
N ALA A 150 -14.08 -3.36 -2.49
CA ALA A 150 -13.54 -4.32 -3.46
C ALA A 150 -14.11 -5.74 -3.34
N ARG A 151 -14.48 -6.17 -2.12
CA ARG A 151 -15.15 -7.47 -1.88
C ARG A 151 -16.54 -7.57 -2.51
N ARG A 152 -17.28 -6.46 -2.57
CA ARG A 152 -18.63 -6.39 -3.13
C ARG A 152 -18.63 -6.15 -4.64
N MET A 153 -17.51 -5.67 -5.20
CA MET A 153 -17.36 -5.37 -6.63
C MET A 153 -16.04 -5.93 -7.19
N PRO A 154 -15.84 -7.26 -7.14
CA PRO A 154 -14.60 -7.89 -7.56
C PRO A 154 -14.27 -7.56 -9.02
N GLY A 155 -12.98 -7.38 -9.34
CA GLY A 155 -12.49 -7.11 -10.70
C GLY A 155 -12.76 -5.70 -11.24
N THR A 156 -13.64 -4.91 -10.62
CA THR A 156 -13.98 -3.55 -11.10
C THR A 156 -12.76 -2.62 -11.11
N ILE A 157 -11.87 -2.77 -10.14
CA ILE A 157 -10.64 -1.98 -10.06
C ILE A 157 -9.64 -2.35 -11.14
N ASP A 158 -9.44 -3.63 -11.40
CA ASP A 158 -8.53 -4.05 -12.44
C ASP A 158 -9.02 -3.55 -13.79
N LEU A 159 -10.33 -3.69 -14.07
CA LEU A 159 -10.97 -3.10 -15.24
C LEU A 159 -10.72 -1.59 -15.37
N PHE A 160 -10.77 -0.84 -14.26
CA PHE A 160 -10.50 0.59 -14.27
C PHE A 160 -9.03 0.92 -14.51
N LEU A 161 -8.13 0.24 -13.80
CA LEU A 161 -6.69 0.49 -13.85
C LEU A 161 -6.05 0.05 -15.17
N ASP A 162 -6.66 -0.91 -15.86
CA ASP A 162 -6.17 -1.42 -17.13
C ASP A 162 -6.62 -0.56 -18.34
N GLN A 163 -7.36 0.55 -18.11
CA GLN A 163 -7.78 1.46 -19.16
C GLN A 163 -6.61 2.30 -19.70
N ASP A 164 -6.41 2.26 -21.03
CA ASP A 164 -5.39 3.01 -21.75
C ASP A 164 -5.93 4.23 -22.51
N ASN A 165 -7.25 4.29 -22.72
CA ASN A 165 -7.89 5.27 -23.56
C ASN A 165 -7.90 6.67 -22.90
N LYS A 166 -7.69 7.72 -23.69
CA LYS A 166 -7.63 9.11 -23.20
C LYS A 166 -8.87 9.56 -22.39
N HIS A 167 -10.04 8.94 -22.60
CA HIS A 167 -11.29 9.27 -21.92
C HIS A 167 -11.52 8.46 -20.64
N THR A 168 -10.99 7.23 -20.56
CA THR A 168 -11.29 6.30 -19.47
C THR A 168 -10.08 5.98 -18.59
N LYS A 169 -8.87 6.33 -19.03
CA LYS A 169 -7.64 6.12 -18.26
C LYS A 169 -7.71 6.79 -16.89
N PRO A 170 -7.23 6.13 -15.82
CA PRO A 170 -7.10 6.76 -14.51
C PRO A 170 -6.25 8.02 -14.57
N THR A 171 -6.72 9.08 -13.90
CA THR A 171 -5.97 10.33 -13.77
C THR A 171 -5.04 10.29 -12.56
N ALA A 172 -4.08 11.21 -12.46
CA ALA A 172 -3.21 11.32 -11.28
C ALA A 172 -3.99 11.49 -9.96
N LYS A 173 -5.12 12.20 -10.01
CA LYS A 173 -6.03 12.35 -8.87
C LYS A 173 -6.69 11.02 -8.48
N ASP A 174 -7.01 10.15 -9.44
CA ASP A 174 -7.55 8.81 -9.16
C ASP A 174 -6.51 7.96 -8.47
N ILE A 175 -5.28 7.95 -8.98
CA ILE A 175 -4.20 7.15 -8.40
C ILE A 175 -3.90 7.59 -6.96
N LYS A 176 -3.83 8.91 -6.71
CA LYS A 176 -3.63 9.45 -5.36
C LYS A 176 -4.76 9.04 -4.42
N GLU A 177 -6.01 9.19 -4.86
CA GLU A 177 -7.17 8.80 -4.06
C GLU A 177 -7.20 7.28 -3.80
N GLY A 178 -6.82 6.50 -4.82
CA GLY A 178 -6.75 5.07 -4.72
C GLY A 178 -5.72 4.62 -3.67
N LYS A 179 -4.55 5.26 -3.63
CA LYS A 179 -3.54 4.99 -2.60
C LYS A 179 -4.05 5.31 -1.20
N ALA A 180 -4.79 6.41 -1.04
CA ALA A 180 -5.43 6.76 0.23
C ALA A 180 -6.45 5.68 0.66
N ALA A 181 -7.23 5.14 -0.29
CA ALA A 181 -8.17 4.07 -0.02
C ALA A 181 -7.48 2.73 0.35
N CYS A 182 -6.31 2.44 -0.21
CA CYS A 182 -5.50 1.28 0.17
C CYS A 182 -5.06 1.32 1.65
N LEU A 183 -5.06 2.50 2.28
CA LEU A 183 -4.79 2.60 3.72
C LEU A 183 -5.96 2.02 4.53
N VAL A 184 -7.19 2.17 4.07
CA VAL A 184 -8.38 1.67 4.79
C VAL A 184 -8.36 0.15 4.94
N ASN A 185 -7.93 -0.56 3.90
CA ASN A 185 -7.86 -2.03 3.89
C ASN A 185 -6.44 -2.59 4.08
N ASP A 186 -5.42 -1.73 4.22
CA ASP A 186 -4.00 -2.09 4.21
C ASP A 186 -3.58 -2.98 3.02
N SER A 187 -4.14 -2.73 1.82
CA SER A 187 -3.86 -3.52 0.62
C SER A 187 -2.50 -3.17 0.01
N LEU A 188 -1.47 -3.95 0.36
CA LEU A 188 -0.11 -3.84 -0.16
C LEU A 188 -0.04 -4.00 -1.69
N VAL A 189 -0.73 -5.02 -2.21
CA VAL A 189 -0.69 -5.37 -3.65
C VAL A 189 -1.22 -4.22 -4.49
N LEU A 190 -2.38 -3.66 -4.10
CA LEU A 190 -2.99 -2.59 -4.86
C LEU A 190 -2.23 -1.27 -4.69
N HIS A 191 -1.72 -0.97 -3.48
CA HIS A 191 -0.86 0.20 -3.26
C HIS A 191 0.39 0.15 -4.15
N ARG A 192 1.02 -1.02 -4.32
CA ARG A 192 2.13 -1.22 -5.26
C ARG A 192 1.71 -0.98 -6.71
N LYS A 193 0.60 -1.60 -7.16
CA LYS A 193 0.07 -1.41 -8.53
C LYS A 193 -0.15 0.09 -8.83
N LEU A 194 -0.76 0.81 -7.89
CA LEU A 194 -1.00 2.25 -8.01
C LEU A 194 0.30 3.08 -7.98
N SER A 195 1.28 2.71 -7.17
CA SER A 195 2.56 3.41 -7.09
C SER A 195 3.39 3.22 -8.37
N VAL A 196 3.29 2.07 -9.03
CA VAL A 196 3.86 1.84 -10.37
C VAL A 196 3.18 2.73 -11.40
N LEU A 197 1.84 2.78 -11.42
CA LEU A 197 1.09 3.65 -12.33
C LEU A 197 1.45 5.14 -12.11
N GLU A 198 1.60 5.57 -10.85
CA GLU A 198 2.02 6.92 -10.49
C GLU A 198 3.41 7.24 -11.09
N SER A 199 4.37 6.32 -10.99
CA SER A 199 5.74 6.50 -11.53
C SER A 199 5.80 6.59 -13.06
N GLN A 200 4.81 6.05 -13.76
CA GLN A 200 4.69 6.13 -15.22
C GLN A 200 4.06 7.45 -15.68
N MET A 201 3.42 8.20 -14.77
CA MET A 201 2.84 9.48 -15.11
C MET A 201 3.94 10.55 -15.27
N PRO A 202 3.84 11.43 -16.29
CA PRO A 202 4.91 12.37 -16.66
C PRO A 202 5.25 13.43 -15.60
N ILE A 203 4.52 13.47 -14.47
CA ILE A 203 4.70 14.43 -13.37
C ILE A 203 5.45 13.80 -12.18
N SER A 204 5.53 12.46 -12.11
CA SER A 204 6.10 11.80 -10.93
C SER A 204 7.63 11.75 -11.00
N ARG A 205 8.28 12.40 -10.02
CA ARG A 205 9.73 12.31 -9.77
C ARG A 205 10.07 11.15 -8.80
N VAL A 206 9.22 10.15 -8.68
CA VAL A 206 9.47 9.00 -7.79
C VAL A 206 10.31 7.98 -8.54
N LEU A 207 11.62 8.03 -8.31
CA LEU A 207 12.65 7.32 -9.10
C LEU A 207 12.84 5.84 -8.74
N GLU A 208 12.07 5.26 -7.81
CA GLU A 208 12.44 3.96 -7.21
C GLU A 208 11.35 2.87 -7.18
N THR A 209 10.21 3.04 -7.82
CA THR A 209 9.14 2.01 -7.84
C THR A 209 9.34 0.89 -8.86
N ARG A 210 10.48 0.83 -9.56
CA ARG A 210 10.75 -0.19 -10.60
C ARG A 210 11.42 -1.46 -10.07
N ALA A 211 11.89 -1.47 -8.83
CA ALA A 211 12.48 -2.66 -8.25
C ALA A 211 11.39 -3.62 -7.75
N ASN A 212 11.62 -4.92 -7.90
CA ASN A 212 10.72 -5.98 -7.43
C ASN A 212 10.83 -6.19 -5.90
N ASP A 213 10.99 -5.12 -5.14
CA ASP A 213 11.15 -5.17 -3.69
C ASP A 213 9.91 -5.80 -3.05
N THR A 214 10.10 -6.66 -2.06
CA THR A 214 8.99 -7.36 -1.38
C THR A 214 8.80 -6.81 0.02
N ILE A 215 7.55 -6.80 0.46
CA ILE A 215 7.19 -6.45 1.83
C ILE A 215 6.10 -7.37 2.29
N GLU A 216 6.32 -7.93 3.47
CA GLU A 216 5.35 -8.72 4.20
C GLU A 216 5.09 -8.02 5.53
N ILE A 217 3.82 -7.86 5.90
CA ILE A 217 3.44 -7.13 7.10
C ILE A 217 2.64 -8.04 8.01
N ILE A 218 3.12 -8.17 9.25
CA ILE A 218 2.48 -8.88 10.35
C ILE A 218 1.99 -7.83 11.34
N LYS A 219 0.67 -7.72 11.49
CA LYS A 219 0.02 -6.76 12.41
C LYS A 219 -0.03 -7.36 13.82
N THR A 220 0.46 -6.64 14.83
CA THR A 220 0.44 -7.09 16.24
C THR A 220 -0.89 -6.84 16.95
N GLU A 221 -1.47 -7.83 17.60
CA GLU A 221 -2.79 -7.63 18.25
C GLU A 221 -2.71 -6.75 19.52
N PRO A 222 -3.85 -6.17 19.97
CA PRO A 222 -3.92 -5.49 21.26
C PRO A 222 -3.37 -6.38 22.40
N PRO A 223 -2.69 -5.80 23.42
CA PRO A 223 -2.61 -4.37 23.73
C PRO A 223 -1.48 -3.61 23.00
N VAL A 224 -0.63 -4.31 22.26
CA VAL A 224 0.54 -3.73 21.59
C VAL A 224 0.15 -3.37 20.17
N LEU A 225 -0.37 -2.15 19.99
CA LEU A 225 -0.71 -1.63 18.66
C LEU A 225 0.58 -1.39 17.87
N GLY A 226 0.79 -2.15 16.80
CA GLY A 226 2.05 -2.07 16.04
C GLY A 226 2.04 -2.98 14.81
N PHE A 227 3.20 -3.12 14.21
CA PHE A 227 3.43 -4.08 13.14
C PHE A 227 4.91 -4.46 13.05
N ILE A 228 5.14 -5.65 12.50
CA ILE A 228 6.44 -6.12 12.04
C ILE A 228 6.36 -6.18 10.51
N ALA A 229 7.34 -5.63 9.83
CA ALA A 229 7.46 -5.72 8.38
C ALA A 229 8.78 -6.42 8.01
N ASN A 230 8.69 -7.49 7.22
CA ASN A 230 9.85 -8.06 6.55
C ASN A 230 9.96 -7.37 5.19
N VAL A 231 11.06 -6.68 4.94
CA VAL A 231 11.31 -5.90 3.74
C VAL A 231 12.51 -6.50 3.02
N THR A 232 12.36 -6.87 1.76
CA THR A 232 13.48 -7.34 0.94
C THR A 232 13.72 -6.37 -0.21
N PHE A 233 14.92 -5.81 -0.25
CA PHE A 233 15.41 -4.98 -1.34
C PHE A 233 16.18 -5.87 -2.32
N GLN A 234 15.69 -5.94 -3.55
CA GLN A 234 16.36 -6.63 -4.64
C GLN A 234 17.53 -5.78 -5.16
N ASP A 235 18.63 -6.43 -5.56
CA ASP A 235 19.84 -5.78 -6.10
C ASP A 235 20.37 -4.64 -5.20
N PHE A 236 20.30 -4.83 -3.88
CA PHE A 236 20.51 -3.76 -2.90
C PHE A 236 21.86 -3.06 -3.09
N ALA A 237 22.96 -3.82 -3.13
CA ALA A 237 24.31 -3.25 -3.23
C ALA A 237 24.49 -2.41 -4.50
N THR A 238 23.99 -2.90 -5.64
CA THR A 238 24.05 -2.22 -6.93
C THR A 238 23.24 -0.93 -6.92
N ARG A 239 22.01 -0.98 -6.42
CA ARG A 239 21.12 0.18 -6.32
C ARG A 239 21.69 1.22 -5.36
N TYR A 240 22.23 0.80 -4.23
CA TYR A 240 22.76 1.69 -3.21
C TYR A 240 23.99 2.45 -3.73
N ARG A 241 24.88 1.77 -4.46
CA ARG A 241 26.03 2.42 -5.12
C ARG A 241 25.60 3.47 -6.15
N THR A 242 24.49 3.22 -6.84
CA THR A 242 23.98 4.06 -7.94
C THR A 242 23.20 5.26 -7.42
N ASN A 243 22.22 5.04 -6.53
CA ASN A 243 21.26 6.04 -6.10
C ASN A 243 21.65 6.72 -4.78
N ARG A 244 22.56 6.12 -3.99
CA ARG A 244 22.96 6.52 -2.62
C ARG A 244 21.85 6.42 -1.57
N ASP A 245 20.60 6.44 -2.00
CA ASP A 245 19.40 6.25 -1.21
C ASP A 245 18.55 5.15 -1.84
N ILE A 246 17.93 4.31 -1.01
CA ILE A 246 16.93 3.32 -1.40
C ILE A 246 15.72 3.51 -0.48
N ALA A 247 14.53 3.61 -1.06
CA ALA A 247 13.30 3.77 -0.30
C ALA A 247 12.18 2.83 -0.78
N ILE A 248 11.34 2.41 0.16
CA ILE A 248 10.12 1.65 -0.13
C ILE A 248 8.94 2.22 0.64
N SER A 249 7.83 2.49 -0.06
CA SER A 249 6.57 2.94 0.54
C SER A 249 5.57 1.80 0.66
N PHE A 250 4.84 1.75 1.76
CA PHE A 250 3.87 0.69 2.01
C PHE A 250 2.76 1.12 3.00
N PRO A 251 1.53 0.60 2.83
CA PRO A 251 0.46 0.79 3.80
C PRO A 251 0.60 -0.19 4.98
N ALA A 252 0.47 0.31 6.20
CA ALA A 252 0.35 -0.51 7.41
C ALA A 252 -0.44 0.24 8.49
N ARG A 253 -1.44 -0.39 9.09
CA ARG A 253 -2.25 0.20 10.16
C ARG A 253 -2.90 1.51 9.75
N HIS A 254 -3.47 1.55 8.55
CA HIS A 254 -4.15 2.72 8.01
C HIS A 254 -3.24 3.95 7.82
N ARG A 255 -1.93 3.70 7.64
CA ARG A 255 -0.90 4.71 7.43
C ARG A 255 -0.04 4.34 6.26
N GLU A 256 0.43 5.35 5.52
CA GLU A 256 1.48 5.18 4.52
C GLU A 256 2.84 5.43 5.17
N TRP A 257 3.64 4.38 5.23
CA TRP A 257 5.01 4.41 5.70
C TRP A 257 5.98 4.42 4.53
N ASN A 258 7.14 5.01 4.73
CA ASN A 258 8.27 4.91 3.82
C ASN A 258 9.52 4.58 4.63
N LEU A 259 10.10 3.42 4.37
CA LEU A 259 11.40 3.04 4.93
C LEU A 259 12.46 3.50 3.94
N ARG A 260 13.42 4.30 4.42
CA ARG A 260 14.53 4.80 3.60
C ARG A 260 15.86 4.46 4.24
N LEU A 261 16.79 4.01 3.40
CA LEU A 261 18.16 3.67 3.72
C LEU A 261 19.06 4.50 2.81
N GLY A 262 19.98 5.29 3.36
CA GLY A 262 20.71 6.23 2.51
C GLY A 262 21.39 7.35 3.25
N LEU A 263 21.55 8.47 2.56
CA LEU A 263 21.93 9.74 3.14
C LEU A 263 20.72 10.40 3.77
N SER A 264 20.96 11.11 4.87
CA SER A 264 19.88 11.78 5.58
C SER A 264 19.35 12.94 4.75
N SER A 265 18.07 12.91 4.38
CA SER A 265 17.45 14.08 3.76
C SER A 265 17.20 15.21 4.78
N LEU A 266 17.23 14.89 6.06
CA LEU A 266 17.01 15.80 7.18
C LEU A 266 18.32 16.32 7.81
N ASP A 267 19.48 15.89 7.31
CA ASP A 267 20.82 16.26 7.80
C ASP A 267 21.08 17.78 7.90
N PRO A 268 20.58 18.65 6.99
CA PRO A 268 20.84 20.09 7.08
C PRO A 268 20.32 20.75 8.37
N LEU A 269 19.39 20.08 9.07
CA LEU A 269 18.76 20.59 10.29
C LEU A 269 19.32 19.99 11.57
N MET A 270 19.86 18.77 11.51
CA MET A 270 20.24 18.05 12.73
C MET A 270 21.62 18.47 13.22
N HIS A 271 22.57 18.81 12.35
CA HIS A 271 23.93 19.22 12.76
C HIS A 271 24.47 20.38 11.92
N ARG A 272 24.25 21.62 12.35
CA ARG A 272 24.90 22.80 11.75
C ARG A 272 26.39 22.95 12.11
N ASP A 273 26.92 22.20 13.07
CA ASP A 273 28.20 22.57 13.69
C ASP A 273 29.43 21.69 13.48
N VAL A 274 29.41 20.46 12.94
CA VAL A 274 30.69 19.68 12.89
C VAL A 274 30.93 18.79 11.66
N MET A 275 29.94 18.37 10.86
CA MET A 275 30.18 17.33 9.85
C MET A 275 30.25 17.89 8.43
N ARG A 276 31.38 18.51 8.08
CA ARG A 276 31.63 18.98 6.70
C ARG A 276 32.23 17.94 5.73
N ASP A 277 32.60 16.73 6.15
CA ASP A 277 33.39 15.84 5.28
C ASP A 277 32.94 14.38 5.13
N ARG A 278 31.86 13.91 5.77
CA ARG A 278 31.37 12.53 5.55
C ARG A 278 29.86 12.50 5.52
N ALA A 279 29.29 12.17 4.36
CA ALA A 279 27.87 11.92 4.20
C ALA A 279 27.48 10.79 5.18
N VAL A 280 26.70 11.12 6.21
CA VAL A 280 26.34 10.17 7.26
C VAL A 280 25.25 9.26 6.71
N LYS A 281 25.53 7.95 6.67
CA LYS A 281 24.60 6.92 6.24
C LYS A 281 23.61 6.62 7.36
N ILE A 282 22.33 6.55 7.02
CA ILE A 282 21.25 6.50 7.97
C ILE A 282 20.13 5.55 7.52
N ALA A 283 19.40 5.02 8.50
CA ALA A 283 18.07 4.47 8.32
C ALA A 283 17.05 5.43 8.91
N GLU A 284 15.93 5.59 8.19
CA GLU A 284 14.82 6.45 8.59
C GLU A 284 13.49 5.80 8.22
N LEU A 285 12.55 5.84 9.16
CA LEU A 285 11.17 5.49 8.90
C LEU A 285 10.33 6.76 8.87
N ILE A 286 9.62 6.96 7.77
CA ILE A 286 8.91 8.18 7.40
C ILE A 286 7.41 7.86 7.37
N LEU A 287 6.60 8.65 8.05
CA LEU A 287 5.14 8.63 7.96
C LEU A 287 4.69 9.66 6.92
N ILE A 288 4.21 9.17 5.77
CA ILE A 288 3.78 9.99 4.63
C ILE A 288 2.32 10.45 4.81
N GLN A 289 1.45 9.55 5.27
CA GLN A 289 0.03 9.80 5.41
C GLN A 289 -0.56 8.99 6.57
N GLY A 290 -1.56 9.56 7.25
CA GLY A 290 -2.32 8.91 8.32
C GLY A 290 -2.15 9.61 9.67
N GLU A 291 -2.83 9.08 10.69
CA GLU A 291 -2.80 9.64 12.04
C GLU A 291 -1.43 9.41 12.68
N THR A 292 -0.87 10.44 13.30
CA THR A 292 0.35 10.30 14.10
C THR A 292 0.01 9.69 15.46
N LEU A 293 0.58 8.52 15.76
CA LEU A 293 0.57 7.97 17.11
C LEU A 293 2.00 7.93 17.65
N PRO A 294 2.20 8.16 18.96
CA PRO A 294 3.48 7.88 19.61
C PRO A 294 3.88 6.43 19.33
N CYS A 295 5.01 6.24 18.67
CA CYS A 295 5.56 4.92 18.42
C CYS A 295 7.08 4.97 18.43
N ASP A 296 7.67 3.84 18.80
CA ASP A 296 9.09 3.59 18.65
C ASP A 296 9.28 2.63 17.47
N ALA A 297 10.31 2.89 16.67
CA ALA A 297 10.68 2.03 15.56
C ALA A 297 12.09 1.47 15.76
N GLN A 298 12.27 0.22 15.38
CA GLN A 298 13.55 -0.48 15.38
C GLN A 298 13.69 -1.27 14.08
N VAL A 299 14.92 -1.44 13.62
CA VAL A 299 15.22 -2.20 12.41
C VAL A 299 16.39 -3.14 12.66
N ARG A 300 16.41 -4.28 11.99
CA ARG A 300 17.57 -5.19 11.97
C ARG A 300 17.73 -5.84 10.61
N LEU A 301 18.95 -6.25 10.30
CA LEU A 301 19.30 -7.01 9.10
C LEU A 301 18.98 -8.49 9.32
N ARG A 302 18.54 -9.17 8.26
CA ARG A 302 18.32 -10.61 8.25
C ARG A 302 18.83 -11.18 6.94
N HIS A 303 19.53 -12.31 6.98
CA HIS A 303 19.77 -13.06 5.76
C HIS A 303 18.46 -13.73 5.31
N PRO A 304 18.10 -13.69 4.01
CA PRO A 304 16.84 -14.25 3.54
C PRO A 304 16.74 -15.78 3.65
N SER A 305 17.86 -16.52 3.64
CA SER A 305 17.87 -18.00 3.68
C SER A 305 18.70 -18.61 4.82
N HIS A 306 19.34 -17.79 5.65
CA HIS A 306 20.13 -18.25 6.78
C HIS A 306 19.56 -17.65 8.06
N ALA A 307 19.71 -18.35 9.19
CA ALA A 307 19.28 -17.86 10.51
C ALA A 307 20.20 -16.75 11.07
N ILE A 308 20.81 -15.96 10.19
CA ILE A 308 21.72 -14.87 10.55
C ILE A 308 20.89 -13.59 10.64
N GLU A 309 20.94 -12.95 11.80
CA GLU A 309 20.21 -11.72 12.12
C GLU A 309 21.15 -10.77 12.86
N SER A 310 21.10 -9.47 12.54
CA SER A 310 21.83 -8.46 13.31
C SER A 310 21.07 -8.10 14.58
N ASP A 311 21.75 -7.40 15.48
CA ASP A 311 21.10 -6.71 16.60
C ASP A 311 20.08 -5.67 16.11
N TRP A 312 19.10 -5.37 16.97
CA TRP A 312 18.12 -4.32 16.73
C TRP A 312 18.78 -2.93 16.82
N LEU A 313 18.71 -2.19 15.72
CA LEU A 313 19.02 -0.78 15.66
C LEU A 313 17.77 0.04 15.97
N SER A 314 17.80 0.81 17.06
CA SER A 314 16.73 1.77 17.34
C SER A 314 16.73 2.89 16.30
N LEU A 315 15.57 3.12 15.66
CA LEU A 315 15.29 4.33 14.88
C LEU A 315 14.76 5.47 15.76
N GLY A 316 14.49 5.19 17.05
CA GLY A 316 13.93 6.15 17.99
C GLY A 316 12.43 6.35 17.87
N GLN A 317 11.96 7.43 18.49
CA GLN A 317 10.53 7.75 18.59
C GLN A 317 10.06 8.59 17.41
N LEU A 318 8.78 8.45 17.06
CA LEU A 318 8.13 9.23 16.02
C LEU A 318 8.09 10.72 16.38
N ARG A 319 8.69 11.56 15.53
CA ARG A 319 8.71 13.02 15.67
C ARG A 319 7.86 13.67 14.59
N VAL A 320 6.90 14.49 14.99
CA VAL A 320 6.06 15.26 14.06
C VAL A 320 6.87 16.36 13.38
N VAL A 321 6.67 16.55 12.08
CA VAL A 321 7.32 17.62 11.32
C VAL A 321 6.78 18.97 11.78
N THR A 322 7.66 19.82 12.32
CA THR A 322 7.30 21.18 12.74
C THR A 322 7.23 22.14 11.55
N GLU A 323 6.62 23.32 11.72
CA GLU A 323 6.52 24.34 10.65
C GLU A 323 7.91 24.75 10.11
N ALA A 324 8.90 24.83 11.00
CA ALA A 324 10.29 25.13 10.63
C ALA A 324 10.90 24.04 9.72
N MET A 325 10.48 22.79 9.88
CA MET A 325 10.91 21.67 9.04
C MET A 325 10.10 21.57 7.75
N ARG A 326 8.85 22.05 7.74
CA ARG A 326 7.92 21.98 6.60
C ARG A 326 8.49 22.66 5.35
N GLY A 327 9.17 23.79 5.48
CA GLY A 327 9.77 24.50 4.34
C GLY A 327 10.82 23.66 3.59
N ILE A 328 11.58 22.83 4.32
CA ILE A 328 12.60 21.95 3.72
C ILE A 328 11.97 20.70 3.11
N VAL A 329 10.95 20.15 3.78
CA VAL A 329 10.16 19.02 3.30
C VAL A 329 9.43 19.37 1.99
N GLN A 330 8.79 20.54 1.92
CA GLN A 330 8.09 21.03 0.73
C GLN A 330 9.04 21.29 -0.44
N ALA A 331 10.23 21.85 -0.20
CA ALA A 331 11.23 22.09 -1.25
C ALA A 331 11.69 20.78 -1.93
N ARG A 332 11.55 19.64 -1.26
CA ARG A 332 11.93 18.32 -1.77
C ARG A 332 10.75 17.50 -2.33
N GLY A 333 9.53 18.04 -2.28
CA GLY A 333 8.33 17.42 -2.84
C GLY A 333 7.86 16.16 -2.11
N THR A 334 8.35 15.89 -0.90
CA THR A 334 7.95 14.72 -0.11
C THR A 334 6.85 15.13 0.88
N PRO A 335 5.62 14.58 0.82
CA PRO A 335 4.63 14.83 1.86
C PRO A 335 5.00 14.02 3.10
N LEU A 336 5.74 14.64 4.04
CA LEU A 336 6.14 14.02 5.30
C LEU A 336 5.34 14.60 6.47
N VAL A 337 4.76 13.72 7.30
CA VAL A 337 4.01 14.09 8.50
C VAL A 337 4.84 13.88 9.77
N ALA A 338 5.57 12.77 9.87
CA ALA A 338 6.42 12.45 11.01
C ALA A 338 7.51 11.43 10.66
N PHE A 339 8.54 11.26 11.49
CA PHE A 339 9.62 10.30 11.21
C PHE A 339 10.24 9.71 12.49
N CYS A 340 10.77 8.49 12.39
CA CYS A 340 11.70 7.88 13.35
C CYS A 340 13.09 7.84 12.69
N GLY A 341 14.07 8.47 13.33
CA GLY A 341 15.45 8.53 12.86
C GLY A 341 15.98 9.97 12.87
N PRO A 342 17.07 10.26 12.15
CA PRO A 342 17.92 9.30 11.48
C PRO A 342 18.83 8.54 12.47
N SER A 343 18.98 7.23 12.28
CA SER A 343 19.94 6.42 13.04
C SER A 343 21.15 6.08 12.19
N LYS A 344 22.36 6.29 12.74
CA LYS A 344 23.62 6.12 12.01
C LYS A 344 23.87 4.65 11.71
N LEU A 345 23.88 4.30 10.43
CA LEU A 345 24.25 2.96 9.96
C LEU A 345 25.76 2.76 9.98
N SER A 346 26.56 3.84 10.00
CA SER A 346 28.02 3.77 10.06
C SER A 346 28.57 3.10 11.33
N ALA A 347 27.74 2.95 12.37
CA ALA A 347 28.11 2.26 13.60
C ALA A 347 27.92 0.73 13.50
N ILE A 348 27.24 0.25 12.45
CA ILE A 348 27.00 -1.17 12.21
C ILE A 348 28.07 -1.63 11.22
N SER A 349 28.97 -2.52 11.67
CA SER A 349 30.00 -3.15 10.82
C SER A 349 29.41 -3.71 9.53
N ASP A 350 28.28 -4.40 9.69
CA ASP A 350 27.61 -5.17 8.65
C ASP A 350 27.09 -4.25 7.55
N TRP A 351 26.64 -3.04 7.88
CA TRP A 351 26.17 -2.08 6.88
C TRP A 351 27.29 -1.65 5.91
N ARG A 352 28.52 -1.50 6.43
CA ARG A 352 29.65 -1.12 5.61
C ARG A 352 29.98 -2.24 4.62
N ALA A 353 29.98 -3.48 5.08
CA ALA A 353 30.35 -4.61 4.23
C ALA A 353 29.22 -5.01 3.27
N LEU A 354 27.94 -4.77 3.61
CA LEU A 354 26.80 -4.84 2.68
C LEU A 354 26.96 -3.94 1.44
N GLU A 355 27.51 -2.73 1.58
CA GLU A 355 27.77 -1.83 0.45
C GLU A 355 28.81 -2.40 -0.52
N PHE A 356 29.82 -3.09 0.00
CA PHE A 356 30.88 -3.72 -0.80
C PHE A 356 30.47 -5.10 -1.33
N GLY A 357 29.32 -5.63 -0.89
CA GLY A 357 28.85 -6.96 -1.26
C GLY A 357 29.64 -8.06 -0.56
N GLU A 358 30.20 -7.77 0.60
CA GLU A 358 31.16 -8.60 1.33
C GLU A 358 30.54 -9.31 2.54
N GLU A 359 29.20 -9.29 2.70
CA GLU A 359 28.48 -9.73 3.91
C GLU A 359 27.59 -10.94 3.72
N ASP A 360 27.49 -11.71 4.81
CA ASP A 360 26.62 -12.90 4.95
C ASP A 360 25.12 -12.54 5.04
N PHE A 361 24.77 -11.25 4.91
CA PHE A 361 23.39 -10.75 4.92
C PHE A 361 22.81 -10.54 3.51
N LEU A 362 23.63 -10.62 2.45
CA LEU A 362 23.16 -10.65 1.07
C LEU A 362 23.04 -12.09 0.59
N ASP A 363 21.94 -12.41 -0.08
CA ASP A 363 21.88 -13.69 -0.80
C ASP A 363 22.71 -13.67 -2.10
N ALA A 364 22.73 -14.81 -2.78
CA ALA A 364 23.41 -14.97 -4.07
C ALA A 364 22.89 -14.00 -5.16
N SER A 365 21.69 -13.44 -5.00
CA SER A 365 21.13 -12.42 -5.90
C SER A 365 21.50 -10.99 -5.51
N GLY A 366 22.21 -10.79 -4.39
CA GLY A 366 22.50 -9.47 -3.85
C GLY A 366 21.29 -8.80 -3.19
N SER A 367 20.29 -9.59 -2.78
CA SER A 367 19.12 -9.09 -2.06
C SER A 367 19.42 -8.89 -0.59
N LEU A 368 18.96 -7.75 -0.04
CA LEU A 368 19.03 -7.45 1.38
C LEU A 368 17.66 -7.61 2.03
N THR A 369 17.57 -8.42 3.09
CA THR A 369 16.35 -8.49 3.90
C THR A 369 16.52 -7.76 5.22
N LEU A 370 15.49 -7.00 5.60
CA LEU A 370 15.39 -6.24 6.83
C LEU A 370 14.10 -6.61 7.53
N GLN A 371 14.16 -6.61 8.87
CA GLN A 371 12.97 -6.64 9.68
C GLN A 371 12.80 -5.30 10.37
N LEU A 372 11.68 -4.65 10.11
CA LEU A 372 11.25 -3.41 10.76
C LEU A 372 10.20 -3.76 11.81
N GLN A 373 10.38 -3.25 13.02
CA GLN A 373 9.40 -3.35 14.09
C GLN A 373 8.95 -1.94 14.49
N VAL A 374 7.63 -1.73 14.50
CA VAL A 374 7.02 -0.49 14.97
C VAL A 374 6.05 -0.81 16.09
N VAL A 375 6.27 -0.19 17.25
CA VAL A 375 5.51 -0.43 18.47
C VAL A 375 4.92 0.89 18.93
N ALA A 376 3.60 0.98 19.06
CA ALA A 376 2.97 2.14 19.68
C ALA A 376 3.41 2.23 21.14
N THR A 377 3.86 3.41 21.53
CA THR A 377 4.18 3.70 22.91
C THR A 377 2.93 4.25 23.57
N LYS A 378 2.70 3.89 24.84
CA LYS A 378 1.69 4.61 25.61
C LYS A 378 2.10 6.08 25.60
N PRO A 379 1.18 7.03 25.33
CA PRO A 379 1.48 8.43 25.55
C PRO A 379 1.97 8.49 26.98
N ARG A 380 3.21 8.96 27.17
CA ARG A 380 3.78 9.18 28.49
C ARG A 380 2.78 10.14 29.13
N GLN A 381 1.88 9.63 29.98
CA GLN A 381 1.03 10.49 30.80
C GLN A 381 2.04 11.42 31.43
N ALA A 382 1.92 12.71 31.10
CA ALA A 382 2.82 13.71 31.63
C ALA A 382 2.82 13.44 33.13
N ALA A 383 3.93 12.89 33.62
CA ALA A 383 4.05 12.52 35.01
C ALA A 383 3.60 13.76 35.75
N ASP A 384 2.56 13.60 36.57
CA ASP A 384 1.90 14.68 37.28
C ASP A 384 2.99 15.65 37.67
N ALA A 385 2.90 16.85 37.10
CA ALA A 385 3.71 17.94 37.56
C ALA A 385 3.27 18.12 39.01
N ASP A 386 3.96 17.41 39.90
CA ASP A 386 3.98 17.62 41.33
C ASP A 386 4.45 19.06 41.48
N CYS A 387 3.45 19.94 41.40
CA CYS A 387 3.47 21.27 41.91
C CYS A 387 3.48 21.09 43.43
N SER A 388 4.61 20.61 43.96
CA SER A 388 4.97 20.82 45.35
C SER A 388 5.23 22.31 45.52
N ILE A 389 4.14 23.07 45.66
CA ILE A 389 4.13 24.30 46.42
C ILE A 389 4.03 23.85 47.88
N GLN A 390 5.19 23.77 48.54
CA GLN A 390 5.28 23.93 49.99
C GLN A 390 6.37 24.95 50.29
#